data_AF-A0A0C9TLX4-F1
#
_entry.id   AF-A0A0C9TLX4-F1
#
_cell.length_a   1.000
_cell.length_b   1.000
_cell.length_c   1.000
_cell.angle_alpha   90.00
_cell.angle_beta   90.00
_cell.angle_gamma   90.00
#
_symmetry.space_group_name_H-M   'P 1'
#
loop_
_entity.id
_entity.type
_entity.pdbx_description
1 polymer ?
#
loop_
_entity_poly.entity_id
_entity_poly.type
_entity_poly.pdbx_seq_one_letter_code
_entity_poly.pdbx_strand_id
1 'polypeptide(L)'
;MVMTSETHLLGDHSTLGMSLNNVPGAVSEVKARLVWVQVPSENGVHLELVPRFEVEMEHNWYETTVTASLPHRIVSVVDWASDSPMPLPVATEEGILCLPRAL
;
A
#
# COMPACT_ATOMS: atom_id res chain seq x y z
N MET A 1 6.34 -20.03 -3.59
CA MET A 1 6.78 -18.69 -3.19
C MET A 1 8.29 -18.61 -3.32
N VAL A 2 8.80 -17.63 -4.06
CA VAL A 2 10.23 -17.38 -4.26
C VAL A 2 10.51 -15.93 -3.91
N MET A 3 11.61 -15.68 -3.20
CA MET A 3 12.00 -14.36 -2.73
C MET A 3 13.28 -13.91 -3.45
N THR A 4 13.25 -12.72 -4.02
CA THR A 4 14.38 -12.05 -4.65
C THR A 4 14.71 -10.77 -3.90
N SER A 5 15.98 -10.55 -3.60
CA SER A 5 16.44 -9.29 -2.99
C SER A 5 16.79 -8.30 -4.10
N GLU A 6 16.37 -7.06 -3.93
CA GLU A 6 16.62 -5.98 -4.89
C GLU A 6 17.21 -4.77 -4.15
N THR A 7 18.20 -4.13 -4.76
CA THR A 7 18.77 -2.88 -4.22
C THR A 7 18.34 -1.74 -5.12
N HIS A 8 17.55 -0.81 -4.58
CA HIS A 8 17.11 0.37 -5.32
C HIS A 8 17.95 1.58 -4.90
N LEU A 9 18.69 2.13 -5.87
CA LEU A 9 19.62 3.25 -5.66
C LEU A 9 18.89 4.58 -5.94
N LEU A 10 18.82 5.45 -4.93
CA LEU A 10 18.28 6.81 -5.03
C LEU A 10 19.40 7.81 -4.67
N GLY A 11 20.14 8.26 -5.69
CA GLY A 11 21.34 9.07 -5.48
C GLY A 11 22.38 8.31 -4.65
N ASP A 12 22.80 8.90 -3.53
CA ASP A 12 23.77 8.28 -2.60
C ASP A 12 23.12 7.31 -1.59
N HIS A 13 21.79 7.13 -1.64
CA HIS A 13 21.06 6.25 -0.74
C HIS A 13 20.70 4.93 -1.43
N SER A 14 20.92 3.80 -0.73
CA SER A 14 20.44 2.49 -1.18
C SER A 14 19.29 2.03 -0.28
N THR A 15 18.18 1.63 -0.89
CA THR A 15 17.07 1.00 -0.18
C THR A 15 17.02 -0.48 -0.54
N LEU A 16 16.99 -1.33 0.49
CA LEU A 16 16.81 -2.76 0.31
C LEU A 16 15.31 -3.02 0.08
N GLY A 17 14.99 -3.47 -1.12
CA GLY A 17 13.70 -4.03 -1.49
C GLY A 17 13.79 -5.55 -1.55
N MET A 18 12.64 -6.19 -1.41
CA MET A 18 12.49 -7.62 -1.63
C MET A 18 11.23 -7.82 -2.44
N SER A 19 11.26 -8.83 -3.30
CA SER A 19 10.17 -9.12 -4.21
C SER A 19 9.77 -10.58 -4.07
N LEU A 20 8.48 -10.83 -3.93
CA LEU A 20 7.91 -12.12 -3.56
C LEU A 20 7.02 -12.63 -4.69
N ASN A 21 7.50 -13.68 -5.34
CA ASN A 21 6.85 -14.30 -6.49
C ASN A 21 6.02 -15.52 -6.08
N ASN A 22 4.96 -15.78 -6.86
CA ASN A 22 4.08 -16.94 -6.69
C ASN A 22 3.50 -17.02 -5.26
N VAL A 23 3.01 -15.87 -4.78
CA VAL A 23 2.28 -15.69 -3.52
C VAL A 23 0.81 -16.03 -3.79
N PRO A 24 0.21 -16.99 -3.06
CA PRO A 24 -1.20 -17.32 -3.25
C PRO A 24 -2.11 -16.11 -3.03
N GLY A 25 -3.02 -15.87 -3.98
CA GLY A 25 -4.01 -14.79 -3.91
C GLY A 25 -3.53 -13.42 -4.41
N ALA A 26 -2.23 -13.24 -4.65
CA ALA A 26 -1.71 -12.05 -5.31
C ALA A 26 -1.78 -12.22 -6.84
N VAL A 27 -2.18 -11.17 -7.55
CA VAL A 27 -2.25 -11.17 -9.03
C VAL A 27 -0.94 -10.71 -9.68
N SER A 28 -0.06 -10.07 -8.90
CA SER A 28 1.27 -9.64 -9.32
C SER A 28 2.30 -9.95 -8.22
N GLU A 29 3.56 -9.62 -8.48
CA GLU A 29 4.64 -9.79 -7.52
C GLU A 29 4.44 -8.88 -6.29
N VAL A 30 4.53 -9.46 -5.10
CA VAL A 30 4.39 -8.70 -3.85
C VAL A 30 5.72 -8.01 -3.55
N LYS A 31 5.68 -6.68 -3.49
CA LYS A 31 6.86 -5.86 -3.17
C LYS A 31 6.93 -5.64 -1.67
N ALA A 32 8.12 -5.81 -1.10
CA ALA A 32 8.39 -5.54 0.30
C ALA A 32 9.55 -4.53 0.43
N ARG A 33 9.37 -3.52 1.29
CA ARG A 33 10.41 -2.52 1.60
C ARG A 33 10.47 -2.26 3.08
N LEU A 34 11.66 -1.99 3.61
CA LEU A 34 11.80 -1.52 4.99
C LEU A 34 11.43 -0.04 5.08
N VAL A 35 10.55 0.28 6.02
CA VAL A 35 10.06 1.65 6.28
C VAL A 35 10.05 1.92 7.78
N TRP A 36 10.17 3.20 8.16
CA TRP A 36 9.96 3.64 9.53
C TRP A 36 8.49 4.00 9.74
N VAL A 37 7.84 3.39 10.74
CA VAL A 37 6.45 3.67 11.11
C VAL A 37 6.39 4.22 12.54
N GLN A 38 5.48 5.16 12.75
CA GLN A 38 5.16 5.68 14.07
C GLN A 38 4.21 4.72 14.79
N VAL A 39 4.66 4.18 15.91
CA VAL A 39 3.89 3.23 16.73
C VAL A 39 3.57 3.88 18.09
N PRO A 40 2.29 3.95 18.49
CA PRO A 40 1.90 4.39 19.82
C PRO A 40 2.48 3.48 20.91
N SER A 41 2.92 4.09 22.01
CA SER A 41 3.49 3.45 23.20
C SER A 41 3.02 4.18 24.46
N GLU A 42 3.29 3.61 25.63
CA GLU A 42 2.91 4.19 26.93
C GLU A 42 3.44 5.63 27.12
N ASN A 43 4.62 5.94 26.55
CA ASN A 43 5.30 7.22 26.72
C ASN A 43 5.19 8.15 25.49
N GLY A 44 4.24 7.88 24.57
CA GLY A 44 4.05 8.65 23.34
C GLY A 44 4.25 7.80 22.09
N VAL A 45 4.96 8.34 21.09
CA VAL A 45 5.18 7.65 19.80
C VAL A 45 6.66 7.31 19.66
N HIS A 46 6.96 6.11 19.18
CA HIS A 46 8.31 5.73 18.78
C HIS A 46 8.33 5.29 17.31
N LEU A 47 9.50 5.31 16.70
CA LEU A 47 9.71 4.82 15.34
C LEU A 47 10.14 3.36 15.38
N GLU A 48 9.46 2.52 14.62
CA GLU A 48 9.82 1.13 14.41
C GLU A 48 10.15 0.89 12.95
N LEU A 49 11.26 0.20 12.68
CA LEU A 49 11.65 -0.21 11.34
C LEU A 49 10.92 -1.50 10.99
N VAL A 50 10.01 -1.45 10.03
CA VAL A 50 9.10 -2.56 9.70
C VAL A 50 9.09 -2.83 8.19
N PRO A 51 8.90 -4.09 7.77
CA PRO A 51 8.55 -4.39 6.38
C PRO A 51 7.15 -3.86 6.04
N ARG A 52 7.09 -3.15 4.92
CA ARG A 52 5.87 -2.75 4.23
C ARG A 52 5.69 -3.59 2.98
N PHE A 53 4.53 -4.23 2.86
CA PHE A 53 4.14 -5.05 1.72
C PHE A 53 3.12 -4.32 0.88
N GLU A 54 3.32 -4.33 -0.44
CA GLU A 54 2.34 -3.92 -1.44
C GLU A 54 1.81 -5.20 -2.12
N VAL A 55 0.54 -5.51 -1.88
CA VAL A 55 -0.11 -6.75 -2.29
C VAL A 55 -1.30 -6.41 -3.18
N GLU A 56 -1.12 -6.61 -4.48
CA GLU A 56 -2.20 -6.51 -5.45
C GLU A 56 -2.99 -7.82 -5.51
N MET A 57 -4.30 -7.73 -5.35
CA MET A 57 -5.26 -8.83 -5.46
C MET A 57 -6.30 -8.49 -6.54
N GLU A 58 -7.17 -9.44 -6.88
CA GLU A 58 -8.17 -9.29 -7.96
C GLU A 58 -9.06 -8.04 -7.86
N HIS A 59 -9.42 -7.63 -6.64
CA HIS A 59 -10.34 -6.52 -6.40
C HIS A 59 -9.81 -5.49 -5.40
N ASN A 60 -8.68 -5.78 -4.75
CA ASN A 60 -8.11 -4.94 -3.70
C ASN A 60 -6.62 -4.73 -3.96
N TRP A 61 -6.07 -3.64 -3.46
CA TRP A 61 -4.62 -3.45 -3.44
C TRP A 61 -4.23 -2.99 -2.05
N TYR A 62 -3.68 -3.93 -1.27
CA TYR A 62 -3.28 -3.65 0.10
C TYR A 62 -1.85 -3.13 0.18
N GLU A 63 -1.67 -2.09 1.00
CA GLU A 63 -0.39 -1.75 1.60
C GLU A 63 -0.45 -2.08 3.09
N THR A 64 0.44 -2.94 3.58
CA THR A 64 0.44 -3.34 5.00
C THR A 64 1.83 -3.26 5.61
N THR A 65 1.91 -2.83 6.86
CA THR A 65 3.15 -2.83 7.65
C THR A 65 3.03 -3.84 8.78
N VAL A 66 4.07 -4.65 8.99
CA VAL A 66 4.07 -5.75 9.96
C VAL A 66 5.33 -5.68 10.82
N THR A 67 5.24 -5.91 12.13
CA THR A 67 6.42 -5.87 13.01
C THR A 67 7.45 -6.93 12.60
N ALA A 68 8.72 -6.52 12.52
CA ALA A 68 9.82 -7.43 12.22
C ALA A 68 10.14 -8.37 13.40
N SER A 69 9.88 -7.90 14.63
CA SER A 69 10.12 -8.62 15.88
C SER A 69 8.89 -9.42 16.34
N LEU A 70 9.16 -10.54 17.03
CA LEU A 70 8.12 -11.33 17.69
C LEU A 70 7.55 -10.59 18.91
N PRO A 71 6.24 -10.71 19.18
CA PRO A 71 5.23 -11.35 18.33
C PRO A 71 4.93 -10.51 17.09
N HIS A 72 4.86 -11.15 15.91
CA HIS A 72 4.53 -10.46 14.66
C HIS A 72 3.10 -9.91 14.71
N ARG A 73 2.95 -8.61 14.46
CA ARG A 73 1.67 -7.89 14.47
C ARG A 73 1.55 -7.03 13.23
N ILE A 74 0.34 -6.93 12.70
CA ILE A 74 0.01 -5.94 11.68
C ILE A 74 -0.06 -4.59 12.38
N VAL A 75 0.78 -3.66 11.96
CA VAL A 75 0.84 -2.29 12.48
C VAL A 75 -0.18 -1.42 11.75
N SER A 76 -0.27 -1.55 10.42
CA SER A 76 -1.27 -0.85 9.61
C SER A 76 -1.65 -1.63 8.35
N VAL A 77 -2.84 -1.33 7.84
CA VAL A 77 -3.33 -1.78 6.53
C VAL A 77 -4.01 -0.60 5.85
N VAL A 78 -3.66 -0.36 4.60
CA VAL A 78 -4.32 0.59 3.69
C VAL A 78 -4.84 -0.23 2.51
N ASP A 79 -6.09 -0.01 2.13
CA ASP A 79 -6.64 -0.51 0.87
C ASP A 79 -6.67 0.64 -0.14
N TRP A 80 -5.96 0.46 -1.24
CA TRP A 80 -5.90 1.43 -2.33
C TRP A 80 -7.03 1.24 -3.35
N ALA A 81 -7.80 0.16 -3.27
CA ALA A 81 -8.96 0.00 -4.15
C ALA A 81 -10.07 0.98 -3.75
N SER A 82 -10.60 1.70 -4.75
CA SER A 82 -11.70 2.63 -4.58
C SER A 82 -12.90 2.17 -5.39
N ASP A 83 -13.84 1.51 -4.73
CA ASP A 83 -15.09 1.02 -5.34
C ASP A 83 -16.18 2.11 -5.42
N SER A 84 -15.81 3.38 -5.54
CA SER A 84 -16.80 4.47 -5.57
C SER A 84 -17.61 4.43 -6.87
N PRO A 85 -18.94 4.30 -6.83
CA PRO A 85 -19.75 4.41 -8.02
C PRO A 85 -19.60 5.82 -8.60
N MET A 86 -19.21 5.92 -9.87
CA MET A 86 -19.19 7.20 -10.56
C MET A 86 -20.62 7.76 -10.60
N PRO A 87 -20.87 9.00 -10.15
CA PRO A 87 -22.21 9.58 -10.23
C PRO A 87 -22.67 9.60 -11.68
N LEU A 88 -23.84 9.00 -11.94
CA LEU A 88 -24.44 9.02 -13.26
C LEU A 88 -24.85 10.47 -13.60
N PRO A 89 -24.69 10.92 -14.86
CA PRO A 89 -25.18 12.22 -15.27
C PRO A 89 -26.69 12.31 -15.04
N VAL A 90 -27.15 13.35 -14.35
CA VAL A 90 -28.57 13.68 -14.31
C VAL A 90 -28.93 14.27 -15.67
N ALA A 91 -29.79 13.60 -16.42
CA ALA A 91 -30.34 14.16 -17.65
C ALA A 91 -31.34 15.27 -17.28
N THR A 92 -30.87 16.52 -17.26
CA THR A 92 -31.76 17.68 -17.41
C THR A 92 -31.90 17.97 -18.90
N GLU A 93 -33.12 18.27 -19.37
CA GLU A 93 -33.48 18.48 -20.79
C GLU A 93 -32.72 19.64 -21.51
N GLU A 94 -31.75 20.26 -20.86
CA GLU A 94 -30.96 21.36 -21.38
C GLU A 94 -29.47 21.00 -21.21
N GLY A 95 -28.82 20.54 -22.29
CA GLY A 95 -27.36 20.60 -22.52
C GLY A 95 -26.43 20.01 -21.46
N ILE A 96 -25.65 19.00 -21.88
CA ILE A 96 -24.56 18.37 -21.10
C ILE A 96 -23.66 19.42 -20.42
N LEU A 97 -23.85 19.63 -19.11
CA LEU A 97 -22.94 20.43 -18.30
C LEU A 97 -21.83 19.51 -17.76
N CYS A 98 -20.66 19.62 -18.37
CA CYS A 98 -19.48 18.86 -17.97
C CYS A 98 -18.89 19.41 -16.64
N LEU A 99 -19.16 18.66 -15.57
CA LEU A 99 -18.38 18.42 -14.33
C LEU A 99 -18.08 19.58 -13.34
N PRO A 100 -18.13 19.31 -12.01
CA PRO A 100 -17.48 20.15 -11.01
C PRO A 100 -15.96 19.91 -11.02
N ARG A 101 -15.18 21.01 -11.02
CA ARG A 101 -13.76 20.99 -10.67
C ARG A 101 -13.62 20.55 -9.22
N ALA A 102 -12.96 19.42 -8.98
CA ALA A 102 -12.42 19.11 -7.66
C ALA A 102 -11.31 20.11 -7.32
N LEU A 103 -11.40 20.70 -6.12
CA LEU A 103 -10.32 21.44 -5.45
C LEU A 103 -9.40 20.45 -4.74
#